data_AF-A0A9D8THE9-F1
#
_entry.id   AF-A0A9D8THE9-F1
#
_cell.length_a   1.000
_cell.length_b   1.000
_cell.length_c   1.000
_cell.angle_alpha   90.00
_cell.angle_beta   90.00
_cell.angle_gamma   90.00
#
_symmetry.space_group_name_H-M   'P 1'
#
loop_
_entity.id
_entity.type
_entity.pdbx_description
1 polymer ?
#
loop_
_entity_poly.entity_id
_entity_poly.type
_entity_poly.pdbx_seq_one_letter_code
_entity_poly.pdbx_strand_id
1 'polypeptide(L)'
;ETAQELACSKVVLGHHRDDFLETLLMNMFFQGSIQAMPPALQMDKMPLQVIRPFCLIDEVDLQQFAQDNNYPPQEKNCPYEEKSHRSDMRDLLEELEQRFPGLKDSLWASMQHIYPQYLP
;
A
#
# COMPACT_ATOMS: atom_id res chain seq x y z
N GLU A 1 -12.08 9.60 -14.54
CA GLU A 1 -13.22 9.81 -15.46
C GLU A 1 -14.54 9.69 -14.72
N THR A 2 -14.97 8.50 -14.27
CA THR A 2 -16.25 8.34 -13.52
C THR A 2 -16.40 9.28 -12.32
N ALA A 3 -15.34 9.45 -11.52
CA ALA A 3 -15.38 10.40 -10.40
C ALA A 3 -15.67 11.85 -10.84
N GLN A 4 -15.22 12.26 -12.03
CA GLN A 4 -15.50 13.60 -12.57
C GLN A 4 -16.93 13.70 -13.11
N GLU A 5 -17.41 12.66 -13.80
CA GLU A 5 -18.80 12.58 -14.29
C GLU A 5 -19.80 12.70 -13.13
N LEU A 6 -19.47 12.09 -11.99
CA LEU A 6 -20.26 12.14 -10.77
C LEU A 6 -19.99 13.40 -9.91
N ALA A 7 -19.19 14.36 -10.40
CA ALA A 7 -18.78 15.57 -9.70
C ALA A 7 -18.16 15.32 -8.31
N CYS A 8 -17.48 14.18 -8.13
CA CYS A 8 -16.75 13.85 -6.91
C CYS A 8 -15.44 14.64 -6.82
N SER A 9 -15.16 15.20 -5.65
CA SER A 9 -13.88 15.85 -5.34
C SER A 9 -12.83 14.89 -4.75
N LYS A 10 -13.24 13.68 -4.35
CA LYS A 10 -12.40 12.70 -3.66
C LYS A 10 -12.65 11.29 -4.17
N VAL A 11 -11.59 10.48 -4.21
CA VAL A 11 -11.64 9.02 -4.39
C VAL A 11 -10.98 8.37 -3.19
N VAL A 12 -11.70 7.49 -2.52
CA VAL A 12 -11.21 6.74 -1.36
C VAL A 12 -10.82 5.34 -1.82
N LEU A 13 -9.57 4.95 -1.56
CA LEU A 13 -9.03 3.65 -1.92
C LEU A 13 -8.69 2.87 -0.65
N GLY A 14 -9.06 1.59 -0.61
CA GLY A 14 -8.87 0.71 0.54
C GLY A 14 -7.44 0.24 0.78
N HIS A 15 -6.43 1.01 0.35
CA HIS A 15 -5.03 0.62 0.53
C HIS A 15 -4.67 0.58 2.02
N HIS A 16 -4.14 -0.55 2.45
CA HIS A 16 -3.72 -0.80 3.82
C HIS A 16 -2.22 -0.57 4.01
N ARG A 17 -1.71 -0.80 5.22
CA ARG A 17 -0.31 -0.55 5.54
C ARG A 17 0.64 -1.41 4.70
N ASP A 18 0.31 -2.68 4.50
CA ASP A 18 1.13 -3.61 3.69
C ASP A 18 1.28 -3.12 2.24
N ASP A 19 0.23 -2.58 1.61
CA ASP A 19 0.32 -1.99 0.26
C ASP A 19 1.40 -0.89 0.15
N PHE A 20 1.58 -0.10 1.22
CA PHE A 20 2.58 0.95 1.27
C PHE A 20 3.98 0.37 1.39
N LEU A 21 4.15 -0.68 2.21
CA LEU A 21 5.42 -1.39 2.36
C LEU A 21 5.82 -2.13 1.08
N GLU A 22 4.87 -2.81 0.43
CA GLU A 22 5.09 -3.42 -0.89
C GLU A 22 5.51 -2.39 -1.93
N THR A 23 4.83 -1.24 -1.97
CA THR A 23 5.16 -0.16 -2.90
C THR A 23 6.54 0.43 -2.60
N LEU A 24 6.89 0.61 -1.32
CA LEU A 24 8.22 1.04 -0.90
C LEU A 24 9.30 0.08 -1.40
N LEU A 25 9.14 -1.23 -1.15
CA LEU A 25 10.10 -2.25 -1.56
C LEU A 25 10.22 -2.32 -3.09
N MET A 26 9.09 -2.27 -3.80
CA MET A 26 9.08 -2.26 -5.26
C MET A 26 9.86 -1.06 -5.82
N ASN A 27 9.65 0.13 -5.26
CA ASN A 27 10.34 1.34 -5.71
C ASN A 27 11.83 1.34 -5.37
N MET A 28 12.20 0.81 -4.21
CA MET A 28 13.61 0.66 -3.83
C MET A 28 14.33 -0.37 -4.73
N PHE A 29 13.71 -1.50 -5.00
CA PHE A 29 14.35 -2.61 -5.74
C PHE A 29 14.42 -2.36 -7.24
N PHE A 30 13.36 -1.80 -7.83
CA PHE A 30 13.22 -1.74 -9.29
C PHE A 30 13.31 -0.32 -9.85
N GLN A 31 13.11 0.71 -9.03
CA GLN A 31 13.14 2.12 -9.47
C GLN A 31 14.26 2.94 -8.83
N GLY A 32 15.00 2.38 -7.86
CA GLY A 32 16.06 3.08 -7.14
C GLY A 32 15.56 4.30 -6.36
N SER A 33 14.30 4.29 -5.90
CA SER A 33 13.69 5.42 -5.19
C SER A 33 13.13 5.00 -3.84
N ILE A 34 13.35 5.83 -2.82
CA ILE A 34 12.75 5.67 -1.48
C ILE A 34 11.42 6.41 -1.49
N GLN A 35 10.36 5.74 -1.94
CA GLN A 35 9.00 6.27 -1.90
C GLN A 35 7.99 5.13 -1.79
N ALA A 36 6.99 5.32 -0.93
CA ALA A 36 5.80 4.47 -0.88
C ALA A 36 4.69 5.15 -1.70
N MET A 37 3.51 5.29 -1.09
CA MET A 37 2.43 6.15 -1.55
C MET A 37 2.12 7.18 -0.44
N PRO A 38 1.63 8.38 -0.76
CA PRO A 38 1.13 9.29 0.26
C PRO A 38 -0.29 8.88 0.72
N PRO A 39 -0.66 9.05 2.01
CA PRO A 39 -2.02 8.79 2.49
C PRO A 39 -3.09 9.63 1.79
N ALA A 40 -2.75 10.86 1.40
CA ALA A 40 -3.57 11.72 0.58
C ALA A 40 -2.75 12.29 -0.58
N LEU A 41 -3.29 12.24 -1.79
CA LEU A 41 -2.65 12.76 -2.99
C LEU A 41 -3.60 13.69 -3.72
N GLN A 42 -3.23 14.96 -3.87
CA GLN A 42 -3.91 15.86 -4.79
C GLN A 42 -3.44 15.56 -6.22
N MET A 43 -4.37 15.32 -7.14
CA MET A 43 -4.04 15.10 -8.55
C MET A 43 -3.66 16.44 -9.21
N ASP A 44 -2.57 16.45 -9.98
CA ASP A 44 -2.10 17.67 -10.66
C ASP A 44 -2.99 18.07 -11.85
N LYS A 45 -3.51 17.06 -12.55
CA LYS A 45 -4.26 17.25 -13.81
C LYS A 45 -5.77 17.38 -13.62
N MET A 46 -6.28 17.13 -12.41
CA MET A 46 -7.71 17.06 -12.12
C MET A 46 -7.99 17.58 -10.71
N PRO A 47 -9.13 18.26 -10.47
CA PRO A 47 -9.52 18.74 -9.13
C PRO A 47 -10.05 17.57 -8.27
N LEU A 48 -9.23 16.53 -8.12
CA LEU A 48 -9.55 15.28 -7.47
C LEU A 48 -8.46 14.92 -6.46
N GLN A 49 -8.86 14.51 -5.26
CA GLN A 49 -7.94 14.02 -4.24
C GLN A 49 -8.13 12.52 -4.02
N VAL A 50 -7.04 11.75 -4.03
CA VAL A 50 -7.04 10.34 -3.61
C VAL A 50 -6.75 10.26 -2.12
N ILE A 51 -7.52 9.46 -1.39
CA ILE A 51 -7.37 9.25 0.06
C ILE A 51 -7.29 7.75 0.36
N ARG A 52 -6.36 7.36 1.23
CA ARG A 52 -6.09 5.98 1.66
C ARG A 52 -6.25 5.86 3.18
N PRO A 53 -7.48 5.71 3.70
CA PRO A 53 -7.73 5.80 5.14
C PRO A 53 -7.18 4.61 5.93
N PHE A 54 -6.89 3.48 5.28
CA PHE A 54 -6.39 2.27 5.94
C PHE A 54 -4.87 2.17 5.97
N CYS A 55 -4.14 3.23 5.61
CA CYS A 55 -2.67 3.20 5.52
C CYS A 55 -1.93 2.86 6.83
N LEU A 56 -2.62 2.82 7.97
CA LEU A 56 -2.08 2.45 9.28
C LEU A 56 -2.61 1.11 9.81
N ILE A 57 -3.45 0.42 9.03
CA ILE A 57 -4.06 -0.86 9.43
C ILE A 57 -3.36 -1.97 8.66
N ASP A 58 -2.98 -3.04 9.34
CA ASP A 58 -2.36 -4.20 8.71
C ASP A 58 -3.43 -5.03 7.97
N GLU A 59 -3.04 -5.75 6.93
CA GLU A 59 -3.97 -6.58 6.14
C GLU A 59 -4.70 -7.61 7.01
N VAL A 60 -3.98 -8.22 7.96
CA VAL A 60 -4.53 -9.25 8.86
C VAL A 60 -5.70 -8.72 9.70
N ASP A 61 -5.62 -7.47 10.17
CA ASP A 61 -6.68 -6.85 10.96
C ASP A 61 -7.91 -6.56 10.11
N LEU A 62 -7.72 -6.11 8.86
CA LEU A 62 -8.81 -5.92 7.91
C LEU A 62 -9.49 -7.23 7.53
N GLN A 63 -8.70 -8.29 7.32
CA GLN A 63 -9.23 -9.62 7.03
C GLN A 63 -10.07 -10.14 8.20
N GLN A 64 -9.58 -10.01 9.44
CA GLN A 64 -10.33 -10.39 10.64
C GLN A 64 -11.61 -9.57 10.77
N PHE A 65 -11.53 -8.25 10.60
CA PHE A 65 -12.71 -7.39 10.63
C PHE A 65 -13.75 -7.77 9.57
N ALA A 66 -13.33 -8.11 8.36
CA ALA A 66 -14.23 -8.56 7.30
C ALA A 66 -14.92 -9.89 7.64
N GLN A 67 -14.19 -10.84 8.23
CA GLN A 67 -14.75 -12.11 8.69
C GLN A 67 -15.77 -11.91 9.82
N ASP A 68 -15.44 -11.11 10.83
CA ASP A 68 -16.32 -10.84 11.98
C ASP A 68 -17.63 -10.17 11.54
N ASN A 69 -17.58 -9.35 10.49
CA ASN A 69 -18.75 -8.66 9.94
C ASN A 69 -19.44 -9.43 8.79
N ASN A 70 -18.97 -10.63 8.45
CA ASN A 70 -19.49 -11.45 7.36
C ASN A 70 -19.52 -10.72 6.00
N TYR A 71 -18.51 -9.90 5.72
CA TYR A 71 -18.38 -9.28 4.40
C TYR A 71 -18.01 -10.33 3.35
N PRO A 72 -18.51 -10.18 2.11
CA PRO A 72 -18.21 -11.12 1.04
C PRO A 72 -16.71 -11.07 0.75
N PRO A 73 -16.04 -12.24 0.60
CA PRO A 73 -14.66 -12.28 0.17
C PRO A 73 -14.52 -11.66 -1.22
N GLN A 74 -13.39 -11.02 -1.48
CA GLN A 74 -13.09 -10.49 -2.80
C GLN A 74 -12.95 -11.65 -3.79
N GLU A 75 -13.72 -11.60 -4.88
CA GLU A 75 -13.52 -12.50 -6.01
C GLU A 75 -12.30 -12.05 -6.82
N LYS A 76 -11.26 -12.88 -6.89
CA LYS A 76 -10.09 -12.63 -7.75
C LYS A 76 -10.46 -12.92 -9.20
N ASN A 77 -10.99 -11.91 -9.88
CA ASN A 77 -11.53 -12.03 -11.23
C ASN A 77 -10.57 -11.56 -12.34
N CYS A 78 -9.26 -11.44 -12.07
CA CYS A 78 -8.30 -11.00 -13.09
C CYS A 78 -7.60 -12.21 -13.75
N PRO A 79 -7.99 -12.62 -14.97
CA PRO A 79 -7.33 -13.71 -15.70
C PRO A 79 -5.91 -13.35 -16.18
N TYR A 80 -5.48 -12.09 -15.99
CA TYR A 80 -4.16 -11.56 -16.34
C TYR A 80 -3.36 -11.14 -15.09
N GLU A 81 -3.64 -11.72 -13.92
CA GLU A 81 -2.69 -11.70 -12.78
C GLU A 81 -1.44 -12.53 -13.16
N GLU A 82 -0.67 -12.06 -14.13
CA GLU A 82 0.71 -12.49 -14.28
C GLU A 82 1.47 -12.06 -13.02
N LYS A 83 2.42 -12.89 -12.56
CA LYS A 83 3.30 -12.53 -11.44
C LYS A 83 3.86 -11.13 -11.68
N SER A 84 3.46 -10.20 -10.83
CA SER A 84 3.89 -8.82 -10.89
C SER A 84 4.98 -8.61 -9.87
N HIS A 85 5.79 -7.56 -10.04
CA HIS A 85 6.73 -7.15 -9.00
C HIS A 85 6.04 -6.90 -7.66
N ARG A 86 4.74 -6.52 -7.66
CA ARG A 86 3.97 -6.37 -6.43
C ARG A 86 3.73 -7.71 -5.73
N SER A 87 3.32 -8.76 -6.46
CA SER A 87 3.16 -10.09 -5.84
C SER A 87 4.48 -10.61 -5.28
N ASP A 88 5.59 -10.40 -5.99
CA ASP A 88 6.91 -10.80 -5.51
C ASP A 88 7.30 -10.05 -4.23
N MET A 89 7.02 -8.74 -4.14
CA MET A 89 7.30 -7.94 -2.93
C MET A 89 6.41 -8.31 -1.75
N ARG A 90 5.15 -8.67 -2.00
CA ARG A 90 4.26 -9.14 -0.94
C ARG A 90 4.76 -10.45 -0.34
N ASP A 91 5.04 -11.44 -1.19
CA ASP A 91 5.53 -12.75 -0.75
C ASP A 91 6.85 -12.59 0.03
N LEU A 92 7.78 -11.73 -0.46
CA LEU A 92 9.01 -11.39 0.26
C LEU A 92 8.76 -10.72 1.61
N LEU A 93 7.82 -9.77 1.68
CA LEU A 93 7.50 -9.06 2.91
C LEU A 93 6.93 -10.02 3.98
N GLU A 94 6.10 -10.97 3.56
CA GLU A 94 5.58 -12.02 4.44
C GLU A 94 6.69 -12.95 4.96
N GLU A 95 7.57 -13.42 4.08
CA GLU A 95 8.74 -14.24 4.45
C GLU A 95 9.65 -13.51 5.46
N LEU A 96 9.90 -12.22 5.23
CA LEU A 96 10.72 -11.39 6.08
C LEU A 96 10.09 -11.17 7.46
N GLU A 97 8.78 -10.91 7.53
CA GLU A 97 8.06 -10.76 8.79
C GLU A 97 8.06 -12.06 9.60
N GLN A 98 7.89 -13.21 8.96
CA GLN A 98 7.97 -14.52 9.62
C GLN A 98 9.37 -14.79 10.18
N ARG A 99 10.41 -14.40 9.44
CA ARG A 99 11.80 -14.59 9.85
C ARG A 99 12.24 -13.59 10.92
N PHE A 100 11.72 -12.37 10.87
CA PHE A 100 12.08 -11.26 11.75
C PHE A 100 10.79 -10.56 12.24
N PRO A 101 10.18 -11.04 13.33
CA PRO A 101 8.95 -10.45 13.86
C PRO A 101 9.11 -8.95 14.19
N GLY A 102 8.17 -8.12 13.74
CA GLY A 102 8.23 -6.66 13.87
C GLY A 102 9.01 -5.95 12.76
N LEU A 103 9.32 -6.65 11.66
CA LEU A 103 10.02 -6.08 10.51
C LEU A 103 9.13 -5.06 9.78
N LYS A 104 7.83 -5.34 9.60
CA LYS A 104 6.86 -4.40 9.02
C LYS A 104 6.81 -3.09 9.82
N ASP A 105 6.84 -3.17 11.15
CA ASP A 105 6.90 -1.98 12.02
C ASP A 105 8.17 -1.18 11.83
N SER A 106 9.31 -1.88 11.79
CA SER A 106 10.62 -1.26 11.60
C SER A 106 10.72 -0.59 10.22
N LEU A 107 10.25 -1.24 9.16
CA LEU A 107 10.19 -0.68 7.81
C LEU A 107 9.27 0.54 7.75
N TRP A 108 8.08 0.47 8.34
CA TRP A 108 7.17 1.61 8.39
C TRP A 108 7.81 2.82 9.08
N ALA A 109 8.41 2.61 10.24
CA ALA A 109 9.10 3.67 10.99
C ALA A 109 10.30 4.24 10.20
N SER A 110 11.00 3.41 9.42
CA SER A 110 12.15 3.85 8.62
C SER A 110 11.81 4.95 7.62
N MET A 111 10.58 4.98 7.09
CA MET A 111 10.13 6.01 6.16
C MET A 111 10.07 7.41 6.80
N GLN A 112 9.98 7.48 8.13
CA GLN A 112 9.98 8.74 8.89
C GLN A 112 11.37 9.07 9.47
N HIS A 113 12.26 8.09 9.56
CA HIS A 113 13.59 8.21 10.15
C HIS A 113 14.69 8.22 9.09
N ILE A 114 14.59 9.15 8.14
CA ILE A 114 15.61 9.36 7.11
C ILE A 114 16.64 10.38 7.63
N TYR A 115 17.92 9.99 7.59
CA TYR A 115 19.04 10.81 8.03
C TYR A 115 19.95 11.14 6.84
N PRO A 116 19.71 12.25 6.11
CA PRO A 116 20.41 12.56 4.87
C PRO A 116 21.93 12.61 4.99
N GLN A 117 22.47 12.96 6.15
CA GLN A 117 23.91 12.99 6.42
C GLN A 117 24.60 11.62 6.37
N TYR A 118 23.84 10.53 6.41
CA TYR A 118 24.34 9.15 6.30
C TYR A 118 24.03 8.51 4.95
N LEU A 119 23.52 9.28 3.98
CA LEU A 119 23.24 8.85 2.62
C LEU A 119 24.28 9.43 1.64
N PRO A 120 24.62 8.72 0.55
CA PRO A 120 25.56 9.18 -0.47
C PRO A 120 25.05 10.38 -1.27
#